data_AF-A0AAN6JL53-F1
#
_entry.id   AF-A0AAN6JL53-F1
#
_cell.length_a   1.000
_cell.length_b   1.000
_cell.length_c   1.000
_cell.angle_alpha   90.00
_cell.angle_beta   90.00
_cell.angle_gamma   90.00
#
_symmetry.space_group_name_H-M   'P 1'
#
loop_
_entity.id
_entity.type
_entity.pdbx_description
1 polymer ?
#
loop_
_entity_poly.entity_id
_entity_poly.type
_entity_poly.pdbx_seq_one_letter_code
_entity_poly.pdbx_strand_id
1 'polypeptide(L)'
;MVSQSSSSSSSVSASQRNALCRAAMDARSLSYSPYSKFRVGAAILFANGEIVHGANIENASYGGTICAERTAIVKARTTPSLILDEAQSATAGAQGVEGQPKMQPILAIAVSTDLNEACSPCGFCRQVLREFCNVSVPIYMLTRSWSADAEGNFSESDKTCVTKTLEDLLPMSFGPDQLDLPRS
;
A
#
# COMPACT_ATOMS: atom_id res chain seq x y z
N MET A 1 -0.97 10.98 -33.25
CA MET A 1 -1.18 9.53 -33.13
C MET A 1 0.00 8.98 -32.35
N VAL A 2 -0.12 8.91 -31.02
CA VAL A 2 0.93 8.37 -30.16
C VAL A 2 0.60 6.90 -29.95
N SER A 3 1.48 6.04 -30.47
CA SER A 3 1.41 4.60 -30.40
C SER A 3 1.30 4.15 -28.95
N GLN A 4 0.23 3.43 -28.61
CA GLN A 4 0.08 2.76 -27.32
C GLN A 4 1.07 1.59 -27.29
N SER A 5 2.18 1.77 -26.58
CA SER A 5 3.05 0.67 -26.16
C SER A 5 2.40 0.01 -24.94
N SER A 6 1.81 -1.16 -25.17
CA SER A 6 1.26 -2.07 -24.15
C SER A 6 2.36 -2.51 -23.17
N SER A 7 2.43 -1.89 -22.00
CA SER A 7 3.26 -2.34 -20.87
C SER A 7 2.48 -3.37 -20.05
N SER A 8 2.99 -4.59 -20.01
CA SER A 8 2.45 -5.73 -19.29
C SER A 8 2.35 -5.47 -17.77
N SER A 9 1.15 -5.16 -17.28
CA SER A 9 0.85 -5.12 -15.84
C SER A 9 0.81 -6.53 -15.29
N SER A 10 1.75 -6.89 -14.42
CA SER A 10 1.72 -8.14 -13.65
C SER A 10 0.49 -8.12 -12.71
N SER A 11 -0.59 -8.76 -13.14
CA SER A 11 -1.83 -8.88 -12.36
C SER A 11 -1.58 -9.69 -11.09
N VAL A 12 -1.94 -9.14 -9.93
CA VAL A 12 -1.85 -9.83 -8.63
C VAL A 12 -2.76 -11.06 -8.65
N SER A 13 -2.20 -12.24 -8.38
CA SER A 13 -2.97 -13.48 -8.38
C SER A 13 -3.98 -13.52 -7.22
N ALA A 14 -5.01 -14.36 -7.33
CA ALA A 14 -5.99 -14.52 -6.25
C ALA A 14 -5.32 -14.94 -4.93
N SER A 15 -4.40 -15.91 -4.98
CA SER A 15 -3.68 -16.38 -3.78
C SER A 15 -2.83 -15.30 -3.14
N GLN A 16 -2.13 -14.48 -3.93
CA GLN A 16 -1.36 -13.34 -3.45
C GLN A 16 -2.26 -12.28 -2.81
N ARG A 17 -3.36 -11.94 -3.46
CA ARG A 17 -4.36 -11.00 -2.93
C ARG A 17 -4.91 -11.47 -1.59
N ASN A 18 -5.13 -12.76 -1.40
CA ASN A 18 -5.62 -13.33 -0.15
C ASN A 18 -4.60 -13.25 0.97
N ALA A 19 -3.37 -13.68 0.68
CA ALA A 19 -2.28 -13.61 1.64
C ALA A 19 -2.09 -12.15 2.11
N LEU A 20 -2.15 -11.20 1.17
CA LEU A 20 -2.09 -9.78 1.45
C LEU A 20 -3.24 -9.29 2.34
N CYS A 21 -4.49 -9.65 2.01
CA CYS A 21 -5.66 -9.22 2.78
C CYS A 21 -5.70 -9.83 4.18
N ARG A 22 -5.36 -11.12 4.32
CA ARG A 22 -5.19 -11.78 5.63
C ARG A 22 -4.11 -11.09 6.46
N ALA A 23 -2.95 -10.81 5.86
CA ALA A 23 -1.86 -10.12 6.55
C ALA A 23 -2.28 -8.73 7.07
N ALA A 24 -3.06 -7.96 6.30
CA ALA A 24 -3.58 -6.67 6.76
C ALA A 24 -4.56 -6.83 7.93
N MET A 25 -5.45 -7.83 7.86
CA MET A 25 -6.43 -8.12 8.92
C MET A 25 -5.79 -8.54 10.23
N ASP A 26 -4.76 -9.40 10.15
CA ASP A 26 -3.99 -9.89 11.29
C ASP A 26 -3.19 -8.74 11.91
N ALA A 27 -2.63 -7.85 11.08
CA ALA A 27 -1.85 -6.70 11.55
C ALA A 27 -2.64 -5.74 12.45
N ARG A 28 -3.97 -5.66 12.33
CA ARG A 28 -4.80 -4.85 13.26
C ARG A 28 -4.60 -5.22 14.71
N SER A 29 -4.30 -6.49 15.01
CA SER A 29 -4.05 -6.95 16.38
C SER A 29 -2.79 -6.34 17.01
N LEU A 30 -1.87 -5.82 16.18
CA LEU A 30 -0.63 -5.18 16.60
C LEU A 30 -0.79 -3.66 16.84
N SER A 31 -1.98 -3.11 16.60
CA SER A 31 -2.27 -1.69 16.78
C SER A 31 -2.06 -1.26 18.23
N TYR A 32 -1.37 -0.13 18.41
CA TYR A 32 -1.31 0.59 19.67
C TYR A 32 -2.13 1.87 19.54
N SER A 33 -3.42 1.77 19.86
CA SER A 33 -4.38 2.87 19.73
C SER A 33 -5.15 3.17 21.02
N PRO A 34 -4.47 3.51 22.13
CA PRO A 34 -5.14 3.71 23.41
C PRO A 34 -6.00 4.98 23.46
N TYR A 35 -5.85 5.92 22.52
CA TYR A 35 -6.60 7.18 22.52
C TYR A 35 -7.85 7.06 21.66
N SER A 36 -7.73 6.70 20.38
CA SER A 36 -8.90 6.56 19.49
C SER A 36 -9.67 5.27 19.71
N LYS A 37 -9.02 4.22 20.23
CA LYS A 37 -9.52 2.83 20.23
C LYS A 37 -9.84 2.30 18.83
N PHE A 38 -9.27 2.92 17.80
CA PHE A 38 -9.50 2.59 16.40
C PHE A 38 -8.29 1.88 15.80
N ARG A 39 -8.42 0.57 15.57
CA ARG A 39 -7.31 -0.23 15.06
C ARG A 39 -7.32 -0.27 13.55
N VAL A 40 -6.15 -0.08 12.97
CA VAL A 40 -5.90 -0.16 11.54
C VAL A 40 -4.71 -1.09 11.33
N GLY A 41 -4.86 -2.00 10.37
CA GLY A 41 -3.81 -2.89 9.91
C GLY A 41 -3.63 -2.73 8.42
N ALA A 42 -2.38 -2.73 7.95
CA ALA A 42 -2.04 -2.62 6.56
C ALA A 42 -1.02 -3.70 6.17
N ALA A 43 -1.02 -4.08 4.91
CA ALA A 43 -0.01 -4.95 4.34
C ALA A 43 0.32 -4.52 2.90
N ILE A 44 1.57 -4.75 2.48
CA ILE A 44 2.11 -4.37 1.18
C ILE A 44 2.76 -5.59 0.55
N LEU A 45 2.35 -5.93 -0.67
CA LEU A 45 2.93 -7.00 -1.49
C LEU A 45 3.97 -6.43 -2.44
N PHE A 46 5.17 -7.00 -2.42
CA PHE A 46 6.29 -6.62 -3.29
C PHE A 46 6.48 -7.61 -4.44
N ALA A 47 7.18 -7.18 -5.49
CA ALA A 47 7.41 -7.97 -6.70
C ALA A 47 8.20 -9.28 -6.45
N ASN A 48 9.02 -9.31 -5.41
CA ASN A 48 9.73 -10.52 -4.96
C ASN A 48 8.82 -11.51 -4.20
N GLY A 49 7.53 -11.19 -4.02
CA GLY A 49 6.54 -12.00 -3.31
C GLY A 49 6.49 -11.77 -1.79
N GLU A 50 7.38 -10.94 -1.25
CA GLU A 50 7.40 -10.62 0.18
C GLU A 50 6.22 -9.72 0.57
N ILE A 51 5.67 -9.95 1.77
CA ILE A 51 4.58 -9.15 2.34
C ILE A 51 5.07 -8.47 3.61
N VAL A 52 4.96 -7.14 3.65
CA VAL A 52 5.26 -6.35 4.85
C VAL A 52 3.97 -5.80 5.45
N HIS A 53 3.73 -6.12 6.71
CA HIS A 53 2.59 -5.59 7.47
C HIS A 53 2.94 -4.38 8.34
N GLY A 54 1.92 -3.63 8.74
CA GLY A 54 2.01 -2.51 9.67
C GLY A 54 0.69 -2.28 10.40
N ALA A 55 0.77 -1.63 11.56
CA ALA A 55 -0.40 -1.23 12.35
C ALA A 55 -0.26 0.23 12.79
N ASN A 56 -1.37 0.90 13.09
CA ASN A 56 -1.31 2.26 13.60
C ASN A 56 -0.77 2.30 15.03
N ILE A 57 0.12 3.27 15.30
CA ILE A 57 0.75 3.50 16.59
C ILE A 57 0.46 4.96 16.98
N GLU A 58 -0.33 5.14 18.03
CA GLU A 58 -0.68 6.45 18.56
C GLU A 58 0.31 6.92 19.62
N ASN A 59 0.27 8.21 19.89
CA ASN A 59 1.10 8.85 20.89
C ASN A 59 0.29 9.90 21.68
N ALA A 60 0.68 10.17 22.93
CA ALA A 60 0.06 11.20 23.76
C ALA A 60 0.08 12.58 23.07
N SER A 61 1.17 12.88 22.37
CA SER A 61 1.22 13.98 21.40
C SER A 61 0.68 13.48 20.06
N TYR A 62 -0.56 13.83 19.73
CA TYR A 62 -1.28 13.24 18.59
C TYR A 62 -0.55 13.39 17.25
N GLY A 63 0.23 14.47 17.06
CA GLY A 63 1.06 14.67 15.87
C GLY A 63 2.14 13.60 15.66
N GLY A 64 2.52 12.87 16.72
CA GLY A 64 3.44 11.74 16.65
C GLY A 64 2.80 10.41 16.18
N THR A 65 1.50 10.40 15.88
CA THR A 65 0.80 9.19 15.44
C THR A 65 1.25 8.76 14.04
N ILE A 66 1.56 7.47 13.91
CA ILE A 66 1.87 6.83 12.63
C ILE A 66 0.73 5.89 12.23
N CYS A 67 0.26 6.02 10.99
CA CYS A 67 -0.80 5.16 10.43
C CYS A 67 -0.22 3.80 9.99
N ALA A 68 -1.07 2.79 9.88
CA ALA A 68 -0.65 1.43 9.54
C ALA A 68 0.11 1.31 8.22
N GLU A 69 -0.34 2.03 7.19
CA GLU A 69 0.26 2.07 5.86
C GLU A 69 1.67 2.66 5.93
N ARG A 70 1.84 3.73 6.72
CA ARG A 70 3.14 4.36 6.95
C ARG A 70 4.06 3.44 7.75
N THR A 71 3.56 2.75 8.77
CA THR A 71 4.32 1.73 9.50
C THR A 71 4.86 0.65 8.55
N ALA A 72 4.03 0.15 7.64
CA ALA A 72 4.42 -0.87 6.67
C ALA A 72 5.50 -0.35 5.70
N ILE A 73 5.35 0.87 5.18
CA ILE A 73 6.37 1.50 4.31
C ILE A 73 7.69 1.72 5.05
N VAL A 74 7.66 2.27 6.28
CA VAL A 74 8.88 2.49 7.08
C VAL A 74 9.60 1.17 7.33
N LYS A 75 8.86 0.12 7.71
CA LYS A 75 9.41 -1.22 7.88
C LYS A 75 10.05 -1.71 6.58
N ALA A 76 9.31 -1.69 5.46
CA ALA A 76 9.79 -2.15 4.17
C ALA A 76 11.07 -1.41 3.72
N ARG A 77 11.13 -0.09 3.91
CA ARG A 77 12.29 0.73 3.51
C ARG A 77 13.55 0.40 4.31
N THR A 78 13.41 -0.25 5.46
CA THR A 78 14.50 -0.70 6.33
C THR A 78 14.78 -2.19 6.23
N THR A 79 14.08 -2.93 5.36
CA THR A 79 14.24 -4.37 5.15
C THR A 79 15.23 -4.63 4.00
N PRO A 80 16.40 -5.25 4.26
CA PRO A 80 17.43 -5.42 3.22
C PRO A 80 16.99 -6.18 1.97
N SER A 81 16.14 -7.22 2.10
CA SER A 81 15.62 -7.99 0.96
C SER A 81 14.72 -7.17 0.01
N LEU A 82 14.25 -6.02 0.48
CA LEU A 82 13.37 -5.12 -0.28
C LEU A 82 14.12 -3.95 -0.89
N ILE A 83 15.40 -3.76 -0.59
CA ILE A 83 16.19 -2.66 -1.18
C ILE A 83 16.94 -3.18 -2.39
N LEU A 84 16.73 -2.49 -3.51
CA LEU A 84 17.39 -2.78 -4.78
C LEU A 84 18.75 -2.11 -4.83
N ASP A 85 19.72 -2.79 -5.45
CA ASP A 85 20.93 -2.13 -5.92
C ASP A 85 20.64 -1.20 -7.12
N GLU A 86 21.63 -0.42 -7.56
CA GLU A 86 21.44 0.53 -8.67
C GLU A 86 21.08 -0.16 -10.00
N ALA A 87 21.70 -1.31 -10.29
CA ALA A 87 21.48 -2.04 -11.54
C ALA A 87 20.04 -2.59 -11.60
N GLN A 88 19.54 -3.11 -10.47
CA GLN A 88 18.17 -3.58 -10.32
C GLN A 88 17.16 -2.43 -10.36
N SER A 89 17.51 -1.29 -9.74
CA SER A 89 16.65 -0.10 -9.69
C SER A 89 16.34 0.49 -11.07
N ALA A 90 17.26 0.35 -12.04
CA ALA A 90 17.09 0.85 -13.40
C ALA A 90 16.10 0.02 -14.24
N THR A 91 15.88 -1.25 -13.90
CA THR A 91 15.12 -2.21 -14.72
C THR A 91 13.82 -2.69 -14.07
N ALA A 92 13.68 -2.56 -12.75
CA ALA A 92 12.55 -3.10 -12.00
C ALA A 92 11.25 -2.28 -12.08
N GLY A 93 11.26 -1.07 -12.66
CA GLY A 93 10.09 -0.16 -12.59
C GLY A 93 9.83 0.40 -11.18
N ALA A 94 10.84 0.36 -10.32
CA ALA A 94 10.77 0.87 -8.96
C ALA A 94 10.63 2.40 -8.91
N GLN A 95 9.76 2.88 -8.03
CA GLN A 95 9.51 4.31 -7.81
C GLN A 95 10.44 4.87 -6.72
N GLY A 96 10.65 6.19 -6.74
CA GLY A 96 11.46 6.92 -5.79
C GLY A 96 12.32 7.99 -6.47
N VAL A 97 13.00 8.80 -5.67
CA VAL A 97 13.88 9.89 -6.13
C VAL A 97 15.19 9.35 -6.71
N GLU A 98 15.72 10.03 -7.73
CA GLU A 98 17.04 9.75 -8.30
C GLU A 98 18.15 9.88 -7.23
N GLY A 99 19.16 9.00 -7.31
CA GLY A 99 20.27 8.97 -6.35
C GLY A 99 19.95 8.36 -4.98
N GLN A 100 18.75 7.80 -4.78
CA GLN A 100 18.39 7.04 -3.59
C GLN A 100 18.20 5.56 -3.91
N PRO A 101 18.61 4.63 -3.01
CA PRO A 101 18.27 3.22 -3.16
C PRO A 101 16.75 3.03 -3.20
N LYS A 102 16.27 2.32 -4.22
CA LYS A 102 14.84 2.09 -4.44
C LYS A 102 14.38 0.81 -3.74
N MET A 103 13.08 0.73 -3.45
CA MET A 103 12.49 -0.52 -2.97
C MET A 103 12.09 -1.42 -4.15
N GLN A 104 11.93 -2.71 -3.88
CA GLN A 104 11.20 -3.63 -4.74
C GLN A 104 9.86 -2.99 -5.17
N PRO A 105 9.40 -3.18 -6.42
CA PRO A 105 8.12 -2.63 -6.85
C PRO A 105 6.96 -3.15 -5.99
N ILE A 106 6.09 -2.24 -5.58
CA ILE A 106 4.85 -2.58 -4.87
C ILE A 106 3.82 -3.03 -5.91
N LEU A 107 3.27 -4.23 -5.70
CA LEU A 107 2.23 -4.80 -6.56
C LEU A 107 0.81 -4.52 -6.06
N ALA A 108 0.62 -4.47 -4.73
CA ALA A 108 -0.66 -4.21 -4.12
C ALA A 108 -0.54 -3.83 -2.64
N ILE A 109 -1.58 -3.17 -2.14
CA ILE A 109 -1.70 -2.76 -0.74
C ILE A 109 -3.07 -3.22 -0.23
N ALA A 110 -3.13 -3.70 1.01
CA ALA A 110 -4.39 -3.93 1.71
C ALA A 110 -4.42 -3.12 3.01
N VAL A 111 -5.59 -2.57 3.33
CA VAL A 111 -5.86 -1.82 4.55
C VAL A 111 -7.12 -2.36 5.18
N SER A 112 -7.11 -2.57 6.49
CA SER A 112 -8.25 -3.07 7.24
C SER A 112 -8.49 -2.21 8.49
N THR A 113 -9.76 -2.05 8.85
CA THR A 113 -10.18 -1.31 10.04
C THR A 113 -11.19 -2.11 10.88
N ASP A 114 -11.62 -1.55 12.01
CA ASP A 114 -12.70 -2.11 12.83
C ASP A 114 -14.12 -1.75 12.30
N LEU A 115 -14.25 -1.08 11.16
CA LEU A 115 -15.54 -0.65 10.60
C LEU A 115 -16.21 -1.74 9.76
N ASN A 116 -17.54 -1.78 9.77
CA ASN A 116 -18.33 -2.62 8.85
C ASN A 116 -18.36 -2.08 7.41
N GLU A 117 -17.79 -0.89 7.19
CA GLU A 117 -17.66 -0.23 5.90
C GLU A 117 -16.17 -0.03 5.58
N ALA A 118 -15.84 -0.02 4.29
CA ALA A 118 -14.46 0.19 3.87
C ALA A 118 -14.00 1.61 4.21
N CYS A 119 -12.83 1.73 4.84
CA CYS A 119 -12.23 3.02 5.17
C CYS A 119 -11.06 3.30 4.25
N SER A 120 -11.00 4.52 3.71
CA SER A 120 -9.92 4.91 2.82
C SER A 120 -8.67 5.31 3.60
N PRO A 121 -7.45 4.99 3.09
CA PRO A 121 -6.21 5.56 3.59
C PRO A 121 -6.32 7.08 3.71
N CYS A 122 -5.74 7.66 4.76
CA CYS A 122 -5.79 9.12 4.94
C CYS A 122 -4.88 9.81 3.89
N GLY A 123 -5.07 11.12 3.68
CA GLY A 123 -4.32 11.88 2.68
C GLY A 123 -2.80 11.78 2.84
N PHE A 124 -2.31 11.75 4.09
CA PHE A 124 -0.88 11.59 4.38
C PHE A 124 -0.37 10.21 3.93
N CYS A 125 -1.13 9.14 4.20
CA CYS A 125 -0.77 7.80 3.73
C CYS A 125 -0.73 7.75 2.21
N ARG A 126 -1.75 8.30 1.53
CA ARG A 126 -1.79 8.33 0.06
C ARG A 126 -0.56 9.04 -0.52
N GLN A 127 -0.16 10.16 0.08
CA GLN A 127 1.03 10.91 -0.37
C GLN A 127 2.33 10.14 -0.13
N VAL A 128 2.47 9.44 1.00
CA VAL A 128 3.63 8.57 1.25
C VAL A 128 3.65 7.39 0.28
N LEU A 129 2.50 6.78 0.00
CA LEU A 129 2.41 5.69 -0.97
C LEU A 129 2.80 6.15 -2.37
N ARG A 130 2.36 7.34 -2.79
CA ARG A 130 2.67 7.94 -4.10
C ARG A 130 4.17 8.10 -4.35
N GLU A 131 4.97 8.25 -3.31
CA GLU A 131 6.44 8.29 -3.42
C GLU A 131 7.03 6.94 -3.87
N PHE A 132 6.41 5.83 -3.47
CA PHE A 132 7.02 4.49 -3.56
C PHE A 132 6.25 3.49 -4.43
N CYS A 133 5.04 3.81 -4.87
CA CYS A 133 4.26 2.92 -5.75
C CYS A 133 3.69 3.62 -6.98
N ASN A 134 3.50 2.85 -8.04
CA ASN A 134 2.86 3.33 -9.25
C ASN A 134 1.39 3.69 -8.97
N VAL A 135 0.88 4.75 -9.60
CA VAL A 135 -0.50 5.23 -9.37
C VAL A 135 -1.58 4.19 -9.71
N SER A 136 -1.27 3.22 -10.57
CA SER A 136 -2.15 2.11 -10.96
C SER A 136 -2.19 0.96 -9.94
N VAL A 137 -1.41 1.01 -8.86
CA VAL A 137 -1.39 -0.06 -7.85
C VAL A 137 -2.75 -0.19 -7.18
N PRO A 138 -3.33 -1.41 -7.11
CA PRO A 138 -4.58 -1.65 -6.41
C PRO A 138 -4.41 -1.58 -4.89
N ILE A 139 -5.36 -0.91 -4.25
CA ILE A 139 -5.51 -0.77 -2.81
C ILE A 139 -6.84 -1.44 -2.40
N TYR A 140 -6.73 -2.50 -1.63
CA TYR A 140 -7.86 -3.26 -1.08
C TYR A 140 -8.24 -2.70 0.29
N MET A 141 -9.43 -2.10 0.41
CA MET A 141 -9.95 -1.54 1.66
C MET A 141 -10.96 -2.53 2.25
N LEU A 142 -10.56 -3.17 3.35
CA LEU A 142 -11.27 -4.27 3.98
C LEU A 142 -12.14 -3.78 5.14
N THR A 143 -13.37 -4.28 5.18
CA THR A 143 -14.27 -4.17 6.34
C THR A 143 -13.84 -5.11 7.46
N ARG A 144 -14.39 -4.91 8.65
CA ARG A 144 -14.19 -5.76 9.82
C ARG A 144 -14.57 -7.21 9.56
N SER A 145 -15.65 -7.42 8.80
CA SER A 145 -16.24 -8.72 8.51
C SER A 145 -15.60 -9.41 7.32
N TRP A 146 -14.52 -8.86 6.77
CA TRP A 146 -13.82 -9.50 5.68
C TRP A 146 -13.33 -10.90 6.10
N SER A 147 -13.62 -11.88 5.25
CA SER A 147 -13.08 -13.23 5.34
C SER A 147 -12.79 -13.74 3.94
N ALA A 148 -11.75 -14.56 3.80
CA ALA A 148 -11.56 -15.34 2.59
C ALA A 148 -12.54 -16.53 2.57
N ASP A 149 -13.08 -16.89 1.41
CA ASP A 149 -13.79 -18.16 1.26
C ASP A 149 -12.81 -19.38 1.28
N ALA A 150 -13.35 -20.60 1.20
CA ALA A 150 -12.57 -21.84 1.28
C ALA A 150 -11.56 -21.99 0.12
N GLU A 151 -11.88 -21.42 -1.04
CA GLU A 151 -11.07 -21.34 -2.25
C GLU A 151 -10.17 -20.09 -2.27
N GLY A 152 -10.34 -19.22 -1.27
CA GLY A 152 -9.69 -17.93 -1.14
C GLY A 152 -10.28 -16.84 -2.03
N ASN A 153 -11.39 -17.00 -2.72
CA ASN A 153 -11.97 -15.87 -3.42
C ASN A 153 -12.66 -14.89 -2.46
N PHE A 154 -12.89 -13.68 -2.98
CA PHE A 154 -13.69 -12.65 -2.34
C PHE A 154 -15.00 -12.65 -3.10
N SER A 155 -16.14 -12.74 -2.41
CA SER A 155 -17.39 -12.44 -3.08
C SER A 155 -17.57 -10.93 -3.18
N GLU A 156 -17.63 -10.40 -4.40
CA GLU A 156 -18.02 -9.01 -4.64
C GLU A 156 -19.43 -8.72 -4.09
N SER A 157 -20.27 -9.74 -3.91
CA SER A 157 -21.61 -9.60 -3.32
C SER A 157 -21.58 -9.18 -1.85
N ASP A 158 -20.53 -9.53 -1.11
CA ASP A 158 -20.53 -9.40 0.34
C ASP A 158 -20.11 -8.00 0.79
N LYS A 159 -19.67 -7.16 -0.16
CA LYS A 159 -19.27 -5.76 0.05
C LYS A 159 -18.22 -5.58 1.16
N THR A 160 -17.49 -6.64 1.49
CA THR A 160 -16.50 -6.65 2.57
C THR A 160 -15.14 -6.11 2.16
N CYS A 161 -14.95 -5.83 0.87
CA CYS A 161 -13.76 -5.21 0.30
C CYS A 161 -14.16 -4.21 -0.79
N VAL A 162 -13.55 -3.03 -0.76
CA VAL A 162 -13.61 -2.04 -1.85
C VAL A 162 -12.21 -1.88 -2.43
N THR A 163 -12.10 -2.01 -3.75
CA THR A 163 -10.83 -1.85 -4.47
C THR A 163 -10.80 -0.51 -5.19
N LYS A 164 -9.68 0.22 -5.04
CA LYS A 164 -9.37 1.45 -5.76
C LYS A 164 -7.91 1.45 -6.16
N THR A 165 -7.54 2.18 -7.20
CA THR A 165 -6.11 2.46 -7.46
C THR A 165 -5.62 3.62 -6.59
N LEU A 166 -4.32 3.85 -6.53
CA LEU A 166 -3.80 5.06 -5.89
C LEU A 166 -4.23 6.32 -6.66
N GLU A 167 -4.33 6.25 -7.99
CA GLU A 167 -4.83 7.33 -8.85
C GLU A 167 -6.28 7.72 -8.49
N ASP A 168 -7.15 6.74 -8.28
CA ASP A 168 -8.53 6.98 -7.85
C ASP A 168 -8.59 7.72 -6.49
N LEU A 169 -7.66 7.39 -5.59
CA LEU A 169 -7.64 7.91 -4.23
C LEU A 169 -6.90 9.25 -4.11
N LEU A 170 -5.97 9.54 -5.02
CA LEU A 170 -5.18 10.76 -5.02
C LEU A 170 -5.00 11.27 -6.46
N PRO A 171 -6.09 11.74 -7.09
CA PRO A 171 -6.07 12.20 -8.47
C PRO A 171 -5.17 13.44 -8.61
N MET A 172 -4.47 13.54 -9.74
CA MET A 172 -3.54 14.65 -10.03
C MET A 172 -2.51 14.87 -8.91
N SER A 173 -2.06 13.79 -8.29
CA SER A 173 -1.21 13.87 -7.10
C SER A 173 0.12 14.56 -7.38
N PHE A 174 0.67 15.20 -6.34
CA PHE A 174 2.05 15.65 -6.36
C PHE A 174 3.01 14.46 -6.17
N GLY A 175 4.13 14.40 -6.90
CA GLY A 175 5.11 13.32 -6.78
C GLY A 175 6.49 13.66 -7.36
N PRO A 176 7.42 12.70 -7.33
CA PRO A 176 8.83 12.91 -7.71
C PRO A 176 9.01 13.51 -9.11
N ASP A 177 8.17 13.13 -10.07
CA ASP A 177 8.15 13.61 -11.45
C ASP A 177 7.91 15.14 -11.58
N GLN A 178 7.36 15.77 -10.55
CA GLN A 178 7.11 17.21 -10.54
C GLN A 178 8.22 18.02 -9.86
N LEU A 179 9.16 17.37 -9.15
CA LEU A 179 10.22 18.06 -8.42
C LEU A 179 11.21 18.78 -9.34
N ASP A 180 11.45 18.20 -10.52
CA ASP A 180 12.40 18.67 -11.52
C ASP A 180 11.79 19.62 -12.57
N LEU A 181 10.50 19.96 -12.43
CA LEU A 181 9.83 20.89 -13.33
C LEU A 181 10.38 22.33 -13.16
N PRO A 182 10.51 23.11 -14.24
CA PRO A 182 10.99 24.48 -14.17
C PRO A 182 10.12 25.37 -13.27
N ARG A 183 10.77 26.22 -12.48
CA ARG A 183 10.12 27.23 -11.61
C ARG A 183 10.43 28.62 -12.17
N SER A 184 9.75 28.99 -13.24
CA SER A 184 9.87 30.32 -13.85
C SER A 184 9.41 31.42 -12.90
#